data_AF-A0A1Q3L7G3-F1
#
_entry.id   AF-A0A1Q3L7G3-F1
#
_cell.length_a   1.000
_cell.length_b   1.000
_cell.length_c   1.000
_cell.angle_alpha   90.00
_cell.angle_beta   90.00
_cell.angle_gamma   90.00
#
_symmetry.space_group_name_H-M   'P 1'
#
loop_
_entity.id
_entity.type
_entity.pdbx_description
1 polymer ?
#
loop_
_entity_poly.entity_id
_entity_poly.type
_entity_poly.pdbx_seq_one_letter_code
_entity_poly.pdbx_strand_id
1 'polypeptide(L)'
;MTEQQEERPSRTMTTAMLKAFANPLRRDMMRVFAKREFLRAADLAEELGQPANKISFHLRVMADAGLIVEAPEHARDGRDRVWTPIRESLNVGCPEAPVADVALGNVVIAALAEDHQKLVQRVVSYALENLAGGRDDVEHGTLAIHNLRLTDAEYEQLTKKLGRVISEAEAAHDRSAPDSRFWQIDIVAADEAI
;
A
#
# COMPACT_ATOMS: atom_id res chain seq x y z
N MET A 1 0.83 4.16 -31.65
CA MET A 1 -0.24 3.39 -30.99
C MET A 1 0.23 3.16 -29.57
N THR A 2 -0.19 4.02 -28.65
CA THR A 2 0.12 3.90 -27.23
C THR A 2 -0.76 2.78 -26.69
N GLU A 3 -0.17 1.67 -26.28
CA GLU A 3 -0.89 0.65 -25.51
C GLU A 3 -1.59 1.37 -24.35
N GLN A 4 -2.92 1.28 -24.31
CA GLN A 4 -3.69 1.69 -23.15
C GLN A 4 -3.26 0.77 -22.03
N GLN A 5 -2.28 1.21 -21.25
CA GLN A 5 -1.79 0.48 -20.09
C GLN A 5 -2.93 0.46 -19.08
N GLU A 6 -3.61 -0.68 -19.00
CA GLU A 6 -4.78 -0.88 -18.15
C GLU A 6 -4.44 -0.51 -16.71
N GLU A 7 -5.29 0.34 -16.10
CA GLU A 7 -5.29 0.60 -14.67
C GLU A 7 -5.23 -0.75 -13.94
N ARG A 8 -4.37 -0.88 -12.90
CA ARG A 8 -4.32 -2.13 -12.13
C ARG A 8 -5.75 -2.49 -11.73
N PRO A 9 -6.23 -3.71 -12.05
CA PRO A 9 -7.59 -4.09 -11.70
C PRO A 9 -7.75 -3.91 -10.18
N SER A 10 -8.73 -3.07 -9.82
CA SER A 10 -9.08 -2.84 -8.43
C SER A 10 -10.02 -3.95 -7.98
N ARG A 11 -9.65 -4.64 -6.91
CA ARG A 11 -10.38 -5.77 -6.37
C ARG A 11 -10.90 -5.44 -4.98
N THR A 12 -12.20 -5.64 -4.79
CA THR A 12 -12.80 -5.62 -3.46
C THR A 12 -12.33 -6.81 -2.65
N MET A 13 -11.85 -6.55 -1.43
CA MET A 13 -11.27 -7.55 -0.55
C MET A 13 -12.32 -8.59 -0.15
N THR A 14 -11.95 -9.86 -0.28
CA THR A 14 -12.76 -10.97 0.23
C THR A 14 -12.73 -10.99 1.76
N THR A 15 -13.67 -11.72 2.39
CA THR A 15 -13.65 -11.96 3.85
C THR A 15 -12.31 -12.52 4.33
N ALA A 16 -11.67 -13.40 3.56
CA ALA A 16 -10.36 -13.96 3.87
C ALA A 16 -9.26 -12.89 3.84
N MET A 17 -9.27 -12.03 2.81
CA MET A 17 -8.36 -10.88 2.71
C MET A 17 -8.56 -9.90 3.86
N LEU A 18 -9.81 -9.54 4.19
CA LEU A 18 -10.12 -8.64 5.30
C LEU A 18 -9.62 -9.21 6.64
N LYS A 19 -9.91 -10.50 6.90
CA LYS A 19 -9.39 -11.20 8.08
C LYS A 19 -7.86 -11.24 8.11
N ALA A 20 -7.21 -11.36 6.94
CA ALA A 20 -5.77 -11.31 6.85
C ALA A 20 -5.23 -9.91 7.22
N PHE A 21 -5.79 -8.89 6.59
CA PHE A 21 -5.37 -7.50 6.71
C PHE A 21 -5.67 -6.87 8.08
N ALA A 22 -6.66 -7.38 8.81
CA ALA A 22 -6.98 -6.94 10.17
C ALA A 22 -5.82 -7.12 11.17
N ASN A 23 -4.86 -8.01 10.89
CA ASN A 23 -3.71 -8.23 11.76
C ASN A 23 -2.58 -7.20 11.48
N PRO A 24 -2.12 -6.44 12.49
CA PRO A 24 -1.09 -5.41 12.31
C PRO A 24 0.22 -5.93 11.70
N LEU A 25 0.72 -7.09 12.17
CA LEU A 25 1.96 -7.66 11.66
C LEU A 25 1.88 -7.99 10.17
N ARG A 26 0.73 -8.46 9.68
CA ARG A 26 0.55 -8.71 8.24
C ARG A 26 0.50 -7.41 7.43
N ARG A 27 -0.02 -6.31 7.97
CA ARG A 27 0.07 -4.98 7.33
C ARG A 27 1.50 -4.47 7.32
N ASP A 28 2.26 -4.68 8.39
CA ASP A 28 3.69 -4.36 8.42
C ASP A 28 4.45 -5.18 7.38
N MET A 29 4.16 -6.47 7.24
CA MET A 29 4.72 -7.31 6.18
C MET A 29 4.38 -6.76 4.78
N MET A 30 3.14 -6.33 4.53
CA MET A 30 2.76 -5.68 3.25
C MET A 30 3.56 -4.39 3.00
N ARG A 31 3.81 -3.58 4.04
CA ARG A 31 4.69 -2.39 3.93
C ARG A 31 6.12 -2.77 3.57
N VAL A 32 6.65 -3.88 4.08
CA VAL A 32 7.98 -4.36 3.67
C VAL A 32 7.98 -4.86 2.22
N PHE A 33 6.94 -5.56 1.79
CA PHE A 33 6.78 -5.96 0.37
C PHE A 33 6.72 -4.75 -0.57
N ALA A 34 6.14 -3.64 -0.13
CA ALA A 34 6.11 -2.41 -0.91
C ALA A 34 7.50 -1.76 -1.08
N LYS A 35 8.46 -2.09 -0.21
CA LYS A 35 9.88 -1.69 -0.34
C LYS A 35 10.69 -2.68 -1.17
N ARG A 36 10.36 -3.98 -1.08
CA ARG A 36 11.09 -5.08 -1.71
C ARG A 36 10.10 -6.13 -2.18
N GLU A 37 10.02 -6.33 -3.49
CA GLU A 37 8.99 -7.15 -4.12
C GLU A 37 9.11 -8.65 -3.80
N PHE A 38 10.33 -9.17 -3.72
CA PHE A 38 10.60 -10.59 -3.55
C PHE A 38 11.27 -10.85 -2.21
N LEU A 39 10.55 -11.48 -1.29
CA LEU A 39 11.01 -11.68 0.08
C LEU A 39 10.77 -13.10 0.57
N ARG A 40 11.72 -13.58 1.36
CA ARG A 40 11.63 -14.83 2.11
C ARG A 40 11.17 -14.54 3.52
N ALA A 41 10.80 -15.61 4.23
CA ALA A 41 10.47 -15.51 5.64
C ALA A 41 11.64 -14.95 6.48
N ALA A 42 12.88 -15.29 6.13
CA ALA A 42 14.06 -14.78 6.80
C ALA A 42 14.25 -13.27 6.62
N ASP A 43 14.03 -12.75 5.40
CA ASP A 43 14.20 -11.33 5.09
C ASP A 43 13.19 -10.47 5.86
N LEU A 44 11.93 -10.92 5.92
CA LEU A 44 10.86 -10.28 6.69
C LEU A 44 11.07 -10.40 8.21
N ALA A 45 11.60 -11.53 8.67
CA ALA A 45 11.90 -11.76 10.08
C ALA A 45 12.99 -10.82 10.59
N GLU A 46 14.04 -10.64 9.80
CA GLU A 46 15.11 -9.69 10.07
C GLU A 46 14.60 -8.25 10.11
N GLU A 47 13.88 -7.82 9.07
CA GLU A 47 13.33 -6.45 8.97
C GLU A 47 12.38 -6.09 10.13
N LEU A 48 11.52 -7.03 10.52
CA LEU A 48 10.46 -6.80 11.51
C LEU A 48 10.85 -7.22 12.93
N GLY A 49 12.08 -7.72 13.13
CA GLY A 49 12.54 -8.24 14.41
C GLY A 49 11.64 -9.36 14.97
N GLN A 50 11.11 -10.22 14.10
CA GLN A 50 10.20 -11.31 14.47
C GLN A 50 10.84 -12.69 14.27
N PRO A 51 10.43 -13.72 15.01
CA PRO A 51 10.86 -15.09 14.74
C PRO A 51 10.47 -15.57 13.33
N ALA A 52 11.41 -16.20 12.62
CA ALA A 52 11.20 -16.66 11.24
C ALA A 52 10.07 -17.69 11.10
N ASN A 53 9.85 -18.54 12.11
CA ASN A 53 8.73 -19.48 12.15
C ASN A 53 7.36 -18.76 12.22
N LYS A 54 7.28 -17.66 12.98
CA LYS A 54 6.09 -16.80 13.08
C LYS A 54 5.80 -16.12 11.75
N ILE A 55 6.82 -15.55 11.10
CA ILE A 55 6.68 -14.95 9.77
C ILE A 55 6.25 -15.98 8.73
N SER A 56 6.86 -17.18 8.74
CA SER A 56 6.49 -18.27 7.83
C SER A 56 5.03 -18.71 8.00
N PHE A 57 4.50 -18.68 9.23
CA PHE A 57 3.07 -18.90 9.47
C PHE A 57 2.23 -17.79 8.83
N HIS A 58 2.55 -16.52 9.08
CA HIS A 58 1.78 -15.40 8.54
C HIS A 58 1.81 -15.33 7.02
N LEU A 59 2.95 -15.63 6.38
CA LEU A 59 3.07 -15.69 4.92
C LEU A 59 2.10 -16.72 4.33
N ARG A 60 2.03 -17.93 4.90
CA ARG A 60 1.06 -18.94 4.45
C ARG A 60 -0.37 -18.43 4.57
N VAL A 61 -0.74 -17.81 5.70
CA VAL A 61 -2.10 -17.28 5.87
C VAL A 61 -2.39 -16.14 4.87
N MET A 62 -1.40 -15.29 4.55
CA MET A 62 -1.55 -14.25 3.53
C MET A 62 -1.70 -14.83 2.13
N ALA A 63 -0.96 -15.89 1.83
CA ALA A 63 -1.05 -16.61 0.55
C ALA A 63 -2.40 -17.31 0.40
N ASP A 64 -2.87 -18.01 1.44
CA ASP A 64 -4.19 -18.66 1.47
C ASP A 64 -5.33 -17.64 1.30
N ALA A 65 -5.14 -16.41 1.81
CA ALA A 65 -6.07 -15.29 1.62
C ALA A 65 -5.96 -14.63 0.24
N GLY A 66 -4.94 -14.98 -0.57
CA GLY A 66 -4.71 -14.43 -1.89
C GLY A 66 -4.08 -13.03 -1.90
N LEU A 67 -3.41 -12.61 -0.83
CA LEU A 67 -2.70 -11.31 -0.78
C LEU A 67 -1.30 -11.38 -1.40
N ILE A 68 -0.68 -12.55 -1.38
CA ILE A 68 0.66 -12.80 -1.89
C ILE A 68 0.69 -14.15 -2.63
N VAL A 69 1.68 -14.35 -3.48
CA VAL A 69 1.92 -15.60 -4.22
C VAL A 69 3.38 -16.03 -4.08
N GLU A 70 3.66 -17.32 -4.30
CA GLU A 70 5.04 -17.81 -4.38
C GLU A 70 5.69 -17.33 -5.69
N ALA A 71 6.97 -16.96 -5.61
CA ALA A 71 7.81 -16.54 -6.73
C ALA A 71 9.06 -17.45 -6.82
N PRO A 72 8.89 -18.73 -7.17
CA PRO A 72 9.95 -19.74 -7.13
C PRO A 72 11.15 -19.41 -8.05
N GLU A 73 10.94 -18.63 -9.11
CA GLU A 73 11.98 -18.13 -10.01
C GLU A 73 13.00 -17.22 -9.33
N HIS A 74 12.65 -16.65 -8.17
CA HIS A 74 13.55 -15.85 -7.34
C HIS A 74 14.20 -16.65 -6.20
N ALA A 75 13.85 -17.93 -6.04
CA ALA A 75 14.42 -18.79 -5.02
C ALA A 75 15.85 -19.22 -5.39
N ARG A 76 16.73 -19.28 -4.39
CA ARG A 76 18.12 -19.74 -4.57
C ARG A 76 18.21 -21.25 -4.75
N ASP A 77 17.32 -21.99 -4.11
CA ASP A 77 17.17 -23.44 -4.21
C ASP A 77 15.72 -23.87 -3.92
N GLY A 78 15.40 -25.16 -4.05
CA GLY A 78 14.05 -25.69 -3.82
C GLY A 78 13.60 -25.76 -2.35
N ARG A 79 14.44 -25.34 -1.40
CA ARG A 79 14.07 -25.23 0.03
C ARG A 79 13.69 -23.81 0.40
N ASP A 80 14.16 -22.82 -0.36
CA ASP A 80 13.87 -21.41 -0.14
C ASP A 80 12.51 -21.03 -0.76
N ARG A 81 11.58 -20.50 0.04
CA ARG A 81 10.29 -19.99 -0.45
C ARG A 81 10.34 -18.47 -0.50
N VAL A 82 10.29 -17.94 -1.72
CA VAL A 82 10.20 -16.51 -1.99
C VAL A 82 8.76 -16.15 -2.31
N TRP A 83 8.31 -15.02 -1.79
CA TRP A 83 6.96 -14.51 -1.92
C TRP A 83 6.95 -13.14 -2.56
N THR A 84 5.85 -12.80 -3.22
CA THR A 84 5.60 -11.48 -3.81
C THR A 84 4.13 -11.08 -3.66
N PRO A 85 3.79 -9.79 -3.49
CA PRO A 85 2.40 -9.34 -3.47
C PRO A 85 1.72 -9.53 -4.82
N ILE A 86 0.39 -9.68 -4.80
CA ILE A 86 -0.40 -9.64 -6.03
C ILE A 86 -0.27 -8.27 -6.72
N ARG A 87 -0.40 -8.24 -8.05
CA ARG A 87 -0.35 -7.00 -8.86
C ARG A 87 -1.72 -6.34 -9.03
N GLU A 88 -2.54 -6.37 -7.97
CA GLU A 88 -3.90 -5.81 -7.96
C GLU A 88 -4.01 -4.73 -6.87
N SER A 89 -4.78 -3.68 -7.15
CA SER A 89 -5.14 -2.71 -6.12
C SER A 89 -6.26 -3.29 -5.26
N LEU A 90 -6.17 -3.17 -3.95
CA LEU A 90 -7.19 -3.69 -3.03
C LEU A 90 -8.03 -2.56 -2.45
N ASN A 91 -9.36 -2.75 -2.45
CA ASN A 91 -10.29 -1.86 -1.77
C ASN A 91 -11.14 -2.64 -0.75
N VAL A 92 -11.53 -2.00 0.35
CA VAL A 92 -12.39 -2.65 1.37
C VAL A 92 -13.82 -2.82 0.84
N GLY A 93 -14.29 -1.88 0.02
CA GLY A 93 -15.57 -1.90 -0.66
C GLY A 93 -15.82 -0.56 -1.37
N CYS A 94 -16.72 -0.57 -2.34
CA CYS A 94 -17.23 0.61 -3.03
C CYS A 94 -18.74 0.46 -3.28
N PRO A 95 -19.46 1.52 -3.72
CA PRO A 95 -20.89 1.43 -3.98
C PRO A 95 -21.29 0.29 -4.95
N GLU A 96 -20.47 0.04 -5.97
CA GLU A 96 -20.68 -0.99 -6.99
C GLU A 96 -20.31 -2.40 -6.51
N ALA A 97 -19.44 -2.50 -5.49
CA ALA A 97 -18.95 -3.75 -4.92
C ALA A 97 -18.85 -3.61 -3.38
N PRO A 98 -19.96 -3.84 -2.65
CA PRO A 98 -20.01 -3.60 -1.22
C PRO A 98 -19.05 -4.54 -0.45
N VAL A 99 -18.69 -4.11 0.76
CA VAL A 99 -17.79 -4.88 1.63
C VAL A 99 -18.32 -6.29 1.91
N ALA A 100 -17.46 -7.30 1.76
CA ALA A 100 -17.84 -8.70 1.91
C ALA A 100 -18.22 -9.10 3.35
N ASP A 101 -17.67 -8.41 4.36
CA ASP A 101 -17.97 -8.59 5.77
C ASP A 101 -17.86 -7.24 6.48
N VAL A 102 -18.99 -6.69 6.92
CA VAL A 102 -19.06 -5.33 7.52
C VAL A 102 -18.23 -5.23 8.80
N ALA A 103 -18.25 -6.24 9.65
CA ALA A 103 -17.53 -6.20 10.93
C ALA A 103 -16.01 -6.19 10.70
N LEU A 104 -15.53 -7.07 9.81
CA LEU A 104 -14.12 -7.08 9.42
C LEU A 104 -13.73 -5.83 8.62
N GLY A 105 -14.62 -5.34 7.76
CA GLY A 105 -14.45 -4.09 7.02
C GLY A 105 -14.19 -2.92 7.96
N ASN A 106 -15.01 -2.76 8.99
CA ASN A 106 -14.85 -1.71 10.00
C ASN A 106 -13.49 -1.80 10.72
N VAL A 107 -13.05 -3.01 11.07
CA VAL A 107 -11.72 -3.21 11.69
C VAL A 107 -10.60 -2.79 10.75
N VAL A 108 -10.69 -3.16 9.47
CA VAL A 108 -9.67 -2.80 8.47
C VAL A 108 -9.66 -1.29 8.21
N ILE A 109 -10.84 -0.66 8.07
CA ILE A 109 -10.96 0.80 7.88
C ILE A 109 -10.37 1.55 9.07
N ALA A 110 -10.71 1.16 10.31
CA ALA A 110 -10.17 1.79 11.51
C ALA A 110 -8.64 1.67 11.58
N ALA A 111 -8.11 0.50 11.20
CA ALA A 111 -6.67 0.29 11.13
C ALA A 111 -5.97 1.15 10.06
N LEU A 112 -6.58 1.29 8.88
CA LEU A 112 -6.07 2.16 7.82
C LEU A 112 -6.11 3.63 8.24
N ALA A 113 -7.16 4.05 8.95
CA ALA A 113 -7.24 5.41 9.50
C ALA A 113 -6.14 5.68 10.54
N GLU A 114 -5.83 4.72 11.41
CA GLU A 114 -4.72 4.82 12.36
C GLU A 114 -3.36 4.94 11.64
N ASP A 115 -3.16 4.13 10.60
CA ASP A 115 -1.94 4.18 9.77
C ASP A 115 -1.81 5.54 9.04
N HIS A 116 -2.93 6.09 8.55
CA HIS A 116 -2.99 7.43 7.95
C HIS A 116 -2.66 8.54 8.97
N GLN A 117 -3.21 8.47 10.18
CA GLN A 117 -2.90 9.43 11.25
C GLN A 117 -1.40 9.43 11.59
N LYS A 118 -0.75 8.26 11.62
CA LYS A 118 0.70 8.15 11.83
C LYS A 118 1.49 8.79 10.68
N LEU A 119 1.05 8.61 9.43
CA LEU A 119 1.67 9.27 8.27
C LEU A 119 1.58 10.79 8.39
N VAL A 120 0.38 11.32 8.65
CA VAL A 120 0.15 12.76 8.83
C VAL A 120 1.02 13.32 9.95
N GLN A 121 1.05 12.65 11.11
CA GLN A 121 1.89 13.07 12.23
C GLN A 121 3.38 13.13 11.86
N ARG A 122 3.88 12.13 11.12
CA ARG A 122 5.27 12.11 10.62
C ARG A 122 5.56 13.27 9.67
N VAL A 123 4.66 13.55 8.73
CA VAL A 123 4.81 14.65 7.77
C VAL A 123 4.74 16.00 8.46
N VAL A 124 3.83 16.20 9.42
CA VAL A 124 3.72 17.45 10.20
C VAL A 124 4.97 17.67 11.03
N SER A 125 5.47 16.65 11.73
CA SER A 125 6.72 16.75 12.49
C SER A 125 7.88 17.17 11.60
N TYR A 126 8.05 16.52 10.43
CA TYR A 126 9.08 16.90 9.45
C TYR A 126 8.90 18.34 8.94
N ALA A 127 7.68 18.74 8.58
CA ALA A 127 7.40 20.07 8.06
C ALA A 127 7.71 21.17 9.10
N LEU A 128 7.35 20.95 10.38
CA LEU A 128 7.64 21.90 11.45
C LEU A 128 9.13 22.01 11.75
N GLU A 129 9.87 20.90 11.72
CA GLU A 129 11.33 20.89 11.87
C GLU A 129 12.02 21.67 10.73
N ASN A 130 11.59 21.47 9.49
CA ASN A 130 12.10 22.21 8.33
C ASN A 130 11.74 23.70 8.37
N LEU A 131 10.50 24.05 8.70
CA LEU A 131 10.06 25.45 8.82
C LEU A 131 10.81 26.20 9.94
N ALA A 132 11.26 25.48 10.98
CA ALA A 132 12.11 26.02 12.04
C ALA A 132 13.58 26.25 11.64
N GLY A 133 13.91 26.10 10.34
CA GLY A 133 15.28 26.25 9.82
C GLY A 133 16.15 25.00 10.02
N GLY A 134 15.53 23.84 10.26
CA GLY A 134 16.19 22.53 10.35
C GLY A 134 16.63 22.00 8.98
N ARG A 135 17.78 21.32 8.96
CA ARG A 135 18.58 20.92 7.79
C ARG A 135 17.92 19.84 6.92
N ASP A 136 17.86 20.09 5.61
CA ASP A 136 18.45 19.33 4.48
C ASP A 136 17.81 19.86 3.17
N ASP A 137 18.55 19.91 2.06
CA ASP A 137 17.98 20.24 0.72
C ASP A 137 17.11 19.09 0.14
N VAL A 138 16.89 18.04 0.93
CA VAL A 138 16.28 16.79 0.51
C VAL A 138 14.83 16.75 0.98
N GLU A 139 13.89 16.62 0.04
CA GLU A 139 12.47 16.46 0.34
C GLU A 139 12.20 15.04 0.89
N HIS A 140 11.62 14.97 2.09
CA HIS A 140 11.23 13.71 2.76
C HIS A 140 9.72 13.58 3.00
N GLY A 141 8.95 14.62 2.66
CA GLY A 141 7.51 14.63 2.81
C GLY A 141 6.91 15.96 2.38
N THR A 142 5.67 15.91 1.92
CA THR A 142 4.93 17.08 1.47
C THR A 142 3.57 17.05 2.17
N LEU A 143 3.13 18.20 2.70
CA LEU A 143 1.75 18.41 3.12
C LEU A 143 1.12 19.42 2.18
N ALA A 144 0.16 18.97 1.37
CA ALA A 144 -0.57 19.82 0.43
C ALA A 144 -2.07 19.73 0.70
N ILE A 145 -2.75 20.87 0.69
CA ILE A 145 -4.21 20.96 0.81
C ILE A 145 -4.74 21.66 -0.43
N HIS A 146 -5.66 21.01 -1.14
CA HIS A 146 -6.30 21.54 -2.33
C HIS A 146 -7.80 21.68 -2.08
N ASN A 147 -8.33 22.88 -2.29
CA ASN A 147 -9.77 23.15 -2.24
C ASN A 147 -10.25 23.41 -3.67
N LEU A 148 -11.04 22.48 -4.22
CA LEU A 148 -11.49 22.52 -5.62
C LEU A 148 -13.02 22.51 -5.66
N ARG A 149 -13.60 23.30 -6.56
CA ARG A 149 -15.04 23.24 -6.86
C ARG A 149 -15.23 22.49 -8.16
N LEU A 150 -15.72 21.27 -8.06
CA LEU A 150 -15.87 20.32 -9.18
C LEU A 150 -17.29 19.76 -9.19
N THR A 151 -17.78 19.42 -10.37
CA THR A 151 -18.93 18.51 -10.53
C THR A 151 -18.49 17.06 -10.30
N ASP A 152 -19.45 16.14 -10.09
CA ASP A 152 -19.17 14.70 -9.95
C ASP A 152 -18.37 14.15 -11.13
N ALA A 153 -18.74 14.54 -12.35
CA ALA A 153 -18.05 14.11 -13.56
C ALA A 153 -16.62 14.66 -13.67
N GLU A 154 -16.37 15.89 -13.19
CA GLU A 154 -15.02 16.47 -13.15
C GLU A 154 -14.17 15.83 -12.05
N TYR A 155 -14.76 15.52 -10.89
CA TYR A 155 -14.08 14.80 -9.81
C TYR A 155 -13.70 13.38 -10.24
N GLU A 156 -14.61 12.63 -10.87
CA GLU A 156 -14.32 11.31 -11.42
C GLU A 156 -13.19 11.35 -12.48
N GLN A 157 -13.17 12.39 -13.32
CA GLN A 157 -12.07 12.57 -14.27
C GLN A 157 -10.75 12.89 -13.59
N LEU A 158 -10.75 13.68 -12.51
CA LEU A 158 -9.55 13.99 -11.73
C LEU A 158 -8.98 12.73 -11.08
N THR A 159 -9.81 11.92 -10.41
CA THR A 159 -9.37 10.70 -9.73
C THR A 159 -8.79 9.68 -10.71
N LYS A 160 -9.41 9.49 -11.89
CA LYS A 160 -8.86 8.65 -12.97
C LYS A 160 -7.49 9.15 -13.46
N LYS A 161 -7.35 10.47 -13.67
CA LYS A 161 -6.06 11.06 -14.08
C LYS A 161 -4.98 10.86 -13.02
N LEU A 162 -5.30 11.08 -11.74
CA LEU A 162 -4.37 10.86 -10.63
C LEU A 162 -3.93 9.38 -10.56
N GLY A 163 -4.88 8.45 -10.64
CA GLY A 163 -4.59 7.01 -10.66
C GLY A 163 -3.69 6.60 -11.82
N ARG A 164 -3.90 7.18 -13.01
CA ARG A 164 -3.04 6.97 -14.18
C ARG A 164 -1.61 7.48 -13.94
N VAL A 165 -1.46 8.71 -13.46
CA VAL A 165 -0.14 9.30 -13.17
C VAL A 165 0.65 8.45 -12.17
N ILE A 166 -0.01 7.94 -11.12
CA ILE A 166 0.62 7.04 -10.14
C ILE A 166 1.05 5.73 -10.82
N SER A 167 0.17 5.13 -11.62
CA SER A 167 0.45 3.86 -12.32
C SER A 167 1.61 4.00 -13.30
N GLU A 168 1.67 5.10 -14.05
CA GLU A 168 2.78 5.43 -14.96
C GLU A 168 4.10 5.60 -14.21
N ALA A 169 4.09 6.29 -13.07
CA ALA A 169 5.29 6.46 -12.23
C ALA A 169 5.79 5.12 -11.67
N GLU A 170 4.88 4.25 -11.20
CA GLU A 170 5.25 2.90 -10.72
C GLU A 170 5.83 2.02 -11.84
N ALA A 171 5.27 2.11 -13.05
CA ALA A 171 5.73 1.32 -14.20
C ALA A 171 7.09 1.79 -14.75
N ALA A 172 7.37 3.10 -14.67
CA ALA A 172 8.63 3.68 -15.13
C ALA A 172 9.81 3.41 -14.18
N HIS A 173 9.55 3.04 -12.92
CA HIS A 173 10.58 2.88 -11.91
C HIS A 173 11.39 1.59 -12.09
N ASP A 174 12.72 1.72 -12.20
CA ASP A 174 13.65 0.60 -12.05
C ASP A 174 13.76 0.19 -10.58
N ARG A 175 13.16 -0.95 -10.25
CA ARG A 175 13.08 -1.50 -8.89
C ARG A 175 14.44 -1.92 -8.31
N SER A 176 15.48 -2.00 -9.14
CA SER A 176 16.86 -2.27 -8.70
C SER A 176 17.65 -1.01 -8.35
N ALA A 177 17.08 0.18 -8.55
CA ALA A 177 17.76 1.44 -8.32
C ALA A 177 18.17 1.58 -6.83
N PRO A 178 19.46 1.76 -6.53
CA PRO A 178 19.99 1.69 -5.16
C PRO A 178 19.53 2.84 -4.26
N ASP A 179 19.15 3.98 -4.86
CA ASP A 179 18.71 5.18 -4.14
C ASP A 179 17.17 5.27 -4.01
N SER A 180 16.47 4.16 -4.24
CA SER A 180 15.02 4.09 -4.13
C SER A 180 14.55 4.34 -2.70
N ARG A 181 13.55 5.20 -2.56
CA ARG A 181 12.88 5.47 -1.29
C ARG A 181 11.43 5.04 -1.38
N PHE A 182 10.93 4.48 -0.28
CA PHE A 182 9.52 4.17 -0.16
C PHE A 182 8.72 5.43 0.16
N TRP A 183 7.83 5.80 -0.76
CA TRP A 183 6.88 6.87 -0.58
C TRP A 183 5.49 6.28 -0.33
N GLN A 184 4.87 6.66 0.79
CA GLN A 184 3.46 6.41 1.02
C GLN A 184 2.69 7.68 0.67
N ILE A 185 1.75 7.56 -0.27
CA ILE A 185 0.87 8.65 -0.70
C ILE A 185 -0.57 8.25 -0.36
N ASP A 186 -1.16 8.96 0.59
CA ASP A 186 -2.56 8.78 0.95
C ASP A 186 -3.35 9.97 0.40
N ILE A 187 -4.38 9.70 -0.40
CA ILE A 187 -5.29 10.73 -0.93
C ILE A 187 -6.62 10.59 -0.19
N VAL A 188 -6.97 11.60 0.61
CA VAL A 188 -8.27 11.69 1.28
C VAL A 188 -9.04 12.85 0.66
N ALA A 189 -10.22 12.58 0.13
CA ALA A 189 -11.10 13.57 -0.47
C ALA A 189 -12.54 13.30 -0.04
N ALA A 190 -13.26 14.39 0.21
CA ALA A 190 -14.66 14.40 0.64
C ALA A 190 -15.33 15.62 0.01
N ASP A 191 -16.61 15.49 -0.32
CA ASP A 191 -17.47 16.67 -0.52
C ASP A 191 -18.04 17.14 0.83
N GLU A 192 -18.93 18.13 0.80
CA GLU A 192 -19.56 18.65 2.02
C GLU A 192 -20.73 17.79 2.53
N ALA A 193 -21.05 16.67 1.86
CA ALA A 193 -22.25 15.87 2.13
C ALA A 193 -22.04 14.71 3.12
N ILE A 194 -20.80 14.43 3.53
CA ILE A 194 -20.42 13.32 4.42
C ILE A 194 -19.86 13.77 5.77
#